data_AF-A0A2V6CY52-F1
#
_entry.id   AF-A0A2V6CY52-F1
#
_cell.length_a   1.000
_cell.length_b   1.000
_cell.length_c   1.000
_cell.angle_alpha   90.00
_cell.angle_beta   90.00
_cell.angle_gamma   90.00
#
_symmetry.space_group_name_H-M   'P 1'
#
loop_
_entity.id
_entity.type
_entity.pdbx_description
1 polymer ?
#
loop_
_entity_poly.entity_id
_entity_poly.type
_entity_poly.pdbx_seq_one_letter_code
_entity_poly.pdbx_strand_id
1 'polypeptide(L)'
;HAVWVTNLFLYLVVAWWIFYRWRNQQPWTFLLFIFVLISPTILYLASIVLFPPESALDQFVDYKAHYYANHRAFFILFSCFTPVDFADSLLKGVPHFLQLGPQYFVSGTIFFVGLVTAAITRNERYHQFYAIFFLLQTIIISFTIFYTLS
;
A
#
# COMPACT_ATOMS: atom_id res chain seq x y z
N HIS A 1 -3.18 -15.74 0.38
CA HIS A 1 -3.97 -14.92 1.32
C HIS A 1 -3.09 -14.39 2.45
N ALA A 2 -2.52 -15.23 3.33
CA ALA A 2 -1.68 -14.78 4.46
C ALA A 2 -0.56 -13.78 4.11
N VAL A 3 0.20 -14.00 3.02
CA VAL A 3 1.27 -13.06 2.60
C VAL A 3 0.71 -11.67 2.26
N TRP A 4 -0.49 -11.58 1.68
CA TRP A 4 -1.15 -10.28 1.42
C TRP A 4 -1.58 -9.58 2.70
N VAL A 5 -1.97 -10.35 3.72
CA VAL A 5 -2.26 -9.81 5.06
C VAL A 5 -0.99 -9.22 5.67
N THR A 6 0.13 -9.96 5.62
CA THR A 6 1.43 -9.46 6.09
C THR A 6 1.88 -8.22 5.33
N ASN A 7 1.74 -8.21 3.99
CA ASN A 7 2.05 -7.06 3.15
C ASN A 7 1.24 -5.84 3.58
N LEU A 8 -0.07 -5.98 3.70
CA LEU A 8 -0.96 -4.87 4.07
C LEU A 8 -0.63 -4.33 5.46
N PHE A 9 -0.39 -5.23 6.43
CA PHE A 9 0.02 -4.84 7.78
C PHE A 9 1.35 -4.08 7.79
N LEU A 10 2.37 -4.60 7.13
CA LEU A 10 3.69 -3.97 7.08
C LEU A 10 3.62 -2.61 6.38
N TYR A 11 2.85 -2.52 5.29
CA TYR A 11 2.65 -1.27 4.57
C TYR A 11 1.92 -0.22 5.42
N LEU A 12 0.93 -0.63 6.21
CA LEU A 12 0.25 0.24 7.18
C LEU A 12 1.22 0.78 8.25
N VAL A 13 2.10 -0.08 8.79
CA VAL A 13 3.13 0.33 9.76
C VAL A 13 4.09 1.35 9.14
N VAL A 14 4.58 1.10 7.93
CA VAL A 14 5.49 2.00 7.21
C VAL A 14 4.81 3.35 6.92
N ALA A 15 3.55 3.34 6.46
CA ALA A 15 2.79 4.55 6.19
C ALA A 15 2.64 5.41 7.46
N TRP A 16 2.28 4.81 8.60
CA TRP A 16 2.18 5.52 9.87
C TRP A 16 3.52 6.08 10.35
N TRP A 17 4.61 5.34 10.16
CA TRP A 17 5.95 5.83 10.47
C TRP A 17 6.31 7.08 9.66
N ILE A 18 6.00 7.08 8.36
CA ILE A 18 6.22 8.24 7.48
C ILE A 18 5.39 9.44 7.97
N PHE A 19 4.10 9.25 8.26
CA PHE A 19 3.24 10.33 8.75
C PHE A 19 3.69 10.91 10.09
N TYR A 20 4.14 10.05 11.01
CA TYR A 20 4.68 10.49 12.30
C TYR A 20 5.85 11.46 12.10
N ARG A 21 6.77 11.17 11.16
CA ARG A 21 7.90 12.06 10.88
C ARG A 21 7.50 13.30 10.10
N TRP A 22 6.49 13.19 9.25
CA TRP A 22 5.94 14.33 8.52
C TRP A 22 5.32 15.40 9.44
N ARG A 23 4.92 15.02 10.67
CA ARG A 23 4.39 15.97 11.67
C ARG A 23 5.30 17.19 11.90
N ASN A 24 6.62 17.02 11.74
CA ASN A 24 7.61 18.06 12.06
C ASN A 24 8.12 18.84 10.83
N GLN A 25 7.70 18.48 9.61
CA GLN A 25 8.32 19.01 8.39
C GLN A 25 7.53 20.13 7.69
N GLN A 26 6.23 20.29 7.98
CA GLN A 26 5.36 21.24 7.29
C GLN A 26 4.34 21.88 8.25
N PRO A 27 3.87 23.11 7.98
CA PRO A 27 2.74 23.69 8.70
C PRO A 27 1.47 22.91 8.38
N TRP A 28 0.86 22.32 9.41
CA TRP A 28 -0.35 21.53 9.26
C TRP A 28 -1.57 22.42 9.10
N THR A 29 -2.20 22.36 7.93
CA THR A 29 -3.54 22.91 7.71
C THR A 29 -4.58 21.80 7.85
N PHE A 30 -5.82 22.19 8.12
CA PHE A 30 -6.94 21.24 8.21
C PHE A 30 -7.14 20.45 6.91
N LEU A 31 -6.97 21.08 5.74
CA LEU A 31 -7.08 20.41 4.45
C LEU A 31 -5.96 19.38 4.22
N LEU A 32 -4.74 19.71 4.64
CA LEU A 32 -3.60 18.79 4.57
C LEU A 32 -3.85 17.55 5.43
N PHE A 33 -4.44 17.74 6.62
CA PHE A 33 -4.83 16.64 7.49
C PHE A 33 -5.87 15.71 6.84
N ILE A 34 -6.93 16.27 6.22
CA ILE A 34 -7.91 15.48 5.48
C ILE A 34 -7.25 14.70 4.33
N PHE A 35 -6.35 15.34 3.59
CA PHE A 35 -5.62 14.69 2.51
C PHE A 35 -4.79 13.49 3.01
N VAL A 36 -4.04 13.66 4.10
CA VAL A 36 -3.26 12.57 4.71
C VAL A 36 -4.12 11.39 5.13
N LEU A 37 -5.36 11.63 5.57
CA LEU A 37 -6.27 10.54 5.96
C LEU A 37 -6.70 9.65 4.79
N ILE A 38 -6.52 10.07 3.53
CA ILE A 38 -6.86 9.25 2.36
C ILE A 38 -6.03 7.97 2.33
N SER A 39 -4.73 8.05 2.54
CA SER A 39 -3.81 6.91 2.51
C SER A 39 -4.15 5.79 3.53
N PRO A 40 -4.29 6.06 4.84
CA PRO A 40 -4.70 5.04 5.80
C PRO A 40 -6.13 4.56 5.56
N THR A 41 -7.03 5.40 5.04
CA THR A 41 -8.40 4.99 4.67
C THR A 41 -8.37 3.97 3.53
N ILE A 42 -7.55 4.17 2.51
CA ILE A 42 -7.36 3.20 1.42
C ILE A 42 -6.87 1.86 1.96
N LEU A 43 -5.85 1.87 2.83
CA LEU A 43 -5.31 0.64 3.43
C LEU A 43 -6.32 -0.06 4.33
N TYR A 44 -7.14 0.70 5.06
CA TYR A 44 -8.23 0.16 5.86
C TYR A 44 -9.34 -0.47 4.99
N LEU A 45 -9.77 0.20 3.92
CA LEU A 45 -10.76 -0.37 2.99
C LEU A 45 -10.21 -1.63 2.30
N ALA A 46 -8.93 -1.62 1.92
CA ALA A 46 -8.28 -2.81 1.36
C ALA A 46 -8.24 -3.96 2.37
N SER A 47 -8.10 -3.69 3.67
CA SER A 47 -8.14 -4.74 4.71
C SER A 47 -9.54 -5.36 4.79
N ILE A 48 -10.61 -4.55 4.81
CA ILE A 48 -12.00 -5.04 4.83
C ILE A 48 -12.27 -5.97 3.64
N VAL A 49 -11.78 -5.63 2.45
CA VAL A 49 -11.98 -6.47 1.26
C VAL A 49 -11.17 -7.76 1.31
N LEU A 50 -10.03 -7.75 2.01
CA LEU A 50 -9.16 -8.91 2.15
C LEU A 50 -9.69 -9.90 3.19
N PHE A 51 -10.38 -9.43 4.22
CA PHE A 51 -10.94 -10.26 5.29
C PHE A 51 -12.41 -10.61 5.03
N PRO A 52 -12.79 -11.88 5.19
CA PRO A 52 -14.20 -12.26 5.10
C PRO A 52 -15.02 -11.62 6.23
N PRO A 53 -16.30 -11.31 6.00
CA PRO A 53 -17.18 -10.77 7.04
C PRO A 53 -17.32 -11.74 8.21
N GLU A 54 -17.42 -11.20 9.43
CA GLU A 54 -17.45 -11.97 10.69
C GLU A 54 -18.58 -13.00 10.74
N SER A 55 -19.68 -12.79 10.02
CA SER A 55 -20.80 -13.74 9.89
C SER A 55 -20.44 -15.07 9.21
N ALA A 56 -19.25 -15.15 8.59
CA ALA A 56 -18.75 -16.38 7.98
C ALA A 56 -17.94 -17.26 8.97
N LEU A 57 -17.57 -16.75 10.16
CA LEU A 57 -16.65 -17.44 11.10
C LEU A 57 -17.21 -18.76 11.66
N ASP A 58 -18.53 -18.96 11.64
CA ASP A 58 -19.20 -20.17 12.14
C ASP A 58 -19.31 -21.31 11.10
N GLN A 59 -18.94 -21.05 9.83
CA GLN A 59 -18.87 -22.07 8.78
C GLN A 59 -17.42 -22.21 8.29
N PHE A 60 -17.07 -23.34 7.70
CA PHE A 60 -15.75 -23.57 7.11
C PHE A 60 -15.45 -22.47 6.06
N VAL A 61 -14.72 -21.41 6.45
CA VAL A 61 -14.41 -20.29 5.56
C VAL A 61 -13.32 -20.71 4.60
N ASP A 62 -13.67 -20.89 3.33
CA ASP A 62 -12.67 -21.01 2.27
C ASP A 62 -12.09 -19.62 1.95
N TYR A 63 -11.03 -19.26 2.69
CA TYR A 63 -10.26 -18.03 2.48
C TYR A 63 -9.74 -17.87 1.05
N LYS A 64 -9.48 -18.98 0.33
CA LYS A 64 -9.02 -18.95 -1.05
C LYS A 64 -10.16 -18.53 -1.97
N ALA A 65 -11.33 -19.13 -1.83
CA ALA A 65 -12.52 -18.76 -2.61
C ALA A 65 -12.92 -17.30 -2.37
N HIS A 66 -12.95 -16.85 -1.12
CA HIS A 66 -13.25 -15.46 -0.77
C HIS A 66 -12.23 -14.48 -1.40
N TYR A 67 -10.94 -14.80 -1.30
CA TYR A 67 -9.87 -14.00 -1.91
C TYR A 67 -10.07 -13.85 -3.43
N TYR A 68 -10.32 -14.93 -4.17
CA TYR A 68 -10.50 -14.84 -5.62
C TYR A 68 -11.83 -14.19 -6.03
N ALA A 69 -12.86 -14.16 -5.17
CA ALA A 69 -14.05 -13.37 -5.42
C ALA A 69 -13.75 -11.86 -5.34
N ASN A 70 -12.92 -11.45 -4.37
CA ASN A 70 -12.70 -10.05 -4.03
C ASN A 70 -11.34 -9.46 -4.45
N HIS A 71 -10.45 -10.26 -5.06
CA HIS A 71 -9.08 -9.86 -5.40
C HIS A 71 -9.03 -8.57 -6.23
N ARG A 72 -9.98 -8.38 -7.15
CA ARG A 72 -10.03 -7.19 -8.01
C ARG A 72 -10.20 -5.92 -7.20
N ALA A 73 -11.17 -5.91 -6.30
CA ALA A 73 -11.44 -4.76 -5.43
C ALA A 73 -10.25 -4.48 -4.51
N PHE A 74 -9.64 -5.54 -3.93
CA PHE A 74 -8.45 -5.42 -3.11
C PHE A 74 -7.29 -4.74 -3.87
N PHE A 75 -6.96 -5.24 -5.06
CA PHE A 75 -5.85 -4.72 -5.85
C PHE A 75 -6.10 -3.33 -6.43
N ILE A 76 -7.34 -3.02 -6.83
CA ILE A 76 -7.71 -1.67 -7.29
C ILE A 76 -7.55 -0.68 -6.14
N LEU A 77 -8.14 -0.96 -4.97
CA LEU A 77 -7.99 -0.11 -3.80
C LEU A 77 -6.53 0.09 -3.43
N PHE A 78 -5.75 -1.00 -3.37
CA PHE A 78 -4.35 -0.90 -2.98
C PHE A 78 -3.52 -0.13 -4.02
N SER A 79 -3.84 -0.24 -5.32
CA SER A 79 -3.17 0.53 -6.37
C SER A 79 -3.41 2.04 -6.27
N CYS A 80 -4.56 2.47 -5.72
CA CYS A 80 -4.84 3.89 -5.48
C CYS A 80 -3.90 4.53 -4.45
N PHE A 81 -3.20 3.74 -3.64
CA PHE A 81 -2.21 4.26 -2.71
C PHE A 81 -1.07 4.98 -3.45
N THR A 82 -0.56 4.43 -4.56
CA THR A 82 0.60 5.00 -5.27
C THR A 82 0.34 6.41 -5.82
N PRO A 83 -0.79 6.69 -6.51
CA PRO A 83 -1.12 8.06 -6.91
C PRO A 83 -1.23 9.03 -5.73
N VAL A 84 -1.80 8.59 -4.60
CA VAL A 84 -1.92 9.42 -3.40
C VAL A 84 -0.55 9.71 -2.79
N ASP A 85 0.35 8.72 -2.75
CA ASP A 85 1.73 8.89 -2.28
C ASP A 85 2.53 9.87 -3.16
N PHE A 86 2.34 9.81 -4.49
CA PHE A 86 2.96 10.77 -5.41
C PHE A 86 2.43 12.19 -5.19
N ALA A 87 1.12 12.33 -4.99
CA ALA A 87 0.51 13.62 -4.67
C ALA A 87 0.98 14.15 -3.30
N ASP A 88 1.08 13.30 -2.28
CA ASP A 88 1.63 13.64 -0.96
C ASP A 88 3.07 14.16 -1.07
N SER A 89 3.91 13.47 -1.83
CA SER A 89 5.30 13.87 -2.06
C SER A 89 5.42 15.17 -2.85
N LEU A 90 4.50 15.42 -3.80
CA LEU A 90 4.44 16.67 -4.55
C LEU A 90 3.98 17.86 -3.70
N LEU A 91 3.07 17.64 -2.74
CA LEU A 91 2.62 18.67 -1.79
C LEU A 91 3.75 19.18 -0.89
N LYS A 92 4.81 18.38 -0.69
CA LYS A 92 6.03 18.79 0.02
C LYS A 92 6.94 19.70 -0.82
N GLY A 93 6.57 19.94 -2.08
CA GLY A 93 7.24 20.81 -3.03
C GLY A 93 7.96 20.04 -4.14
N VAL A 94 7.95 20.62 -5.35
CA VAL A 94 8.63 20.04 -6.52
C VAL A 94 10.11 19.74 -6.29
N PRO A 95 10.91 20.61 -5.61
CA PRO A 95 12.30 20.29 -5.32
C PRO A 95 12.46 19.04 -4.46
N HIS A 96 11.62 18.87 -3.43
CA HIS A 96 11.62 17.68 -2.59
C HIS A 96 11.24 16.43 -3.39
N PHE A 97 10.20 16.54 -4.22
CA PHE A 97 9.72 15.44 -5.07
C PHE A 97 10.80 14.92 -6.03
N LEU A 98 11.57 15.81 -6.65
CA LEU A 98 12.67 15.42 -7.54
C LEU A 98 13.89 14.88 -6.78
N GLN A 99 14.12 15.34 -5.54
CA GLN A 99 15.20 14.86 -4.68
C GLN A 99 15.01 13.42 -4.16
N LEU A 100 13.78 12.89 -4.17
CA LEU A 100 13.50 11.49 -3.84
C LEU A 100 14.24 10.51 -4.77
N GLY A 101 14.63 10.97 -5.96
CA GLY A 101 15.50 10.25 -6.87
C GLY A 101 14.82 9.11 -7.65
N PRO A 102 15.53 8.49 -8.60
CA PRO A 102 14.95 7.52 -9.53
C PRO A 102 14.37 6.27 -8.85
N GLN A 103 14.96 5.84 -7.73
CA GLN A 103 14.52 4.65 -6.99
C GLN A 103 13.06 4.78 -6.52
N TYR A 104 12.66 5.97 -6.06
CA TYR A 104 11.28 6.25 -5.63
C TYR A 104 10.29 6.08 -6.79
N PHE A 105 10.57 6.72 -7.92
CA PHE A 105 9.72 6.67 -9.11
C PHE A 105 9.61 5.25 -9.68
N VAL A 106 10.76 4.59 -9.86
CA VAL A 106 10.79 3.22 -10.40
C VAL A 106 10.06 2.25 -9.49
N SER A 107 10.28 2.33 -8.17
CA SER A 107 9.60 1.44 -7.22
C SER A 107 8.10 1.69 -7.16
N GLY A 108 7.67 2.96 -7.12
CA GLY A 108 6.26 3.33 -7.14
C GLY A 108 5.56 2.84 -8.42
N THR A 109 6.17 3.07 -9.59
CA THR A 109 5.62 2.59 -10.87
C THR A 109 5.55 1.06 -10.94
N ILE A 110 6.57 0.35 -10.46
CA ILE A 110 6.55 -1.12 -10.40
C ILE A 110 5.41 -1.62 -9.51
N PHE A 111 5.22 -1.03 -8.32
CA PHE A 111 4.13 -1.38 -7.43
C PHE A 111 2.76 -1.11 -8.06
N PHE A 112 2.59 0.06 -8.68
CA PHE A 112 1.34 0.43 -9.31
C PHE A 112 0.98 -0.52 -10.46
N VAL A 113 1.90 -0.74 -11.39
CA VAL A 113 1.69 -1.62 -12.55
C VAL A 113 1.44 -3.06 -12.10
N GLY A 114 2.19 -3.54 -11.10
CA GLY A 114 2.00 -4.88 -10.56
C GLY A 114 0.65 -5.07 -9.88
N LEU A 115 0.19 -4.10 -9.07
CA LEU A 115 -1.13 -4.15 -8.44
C LEU A 115 -2.26 -4.09 -9.49
N VAL A 116 -2.15 -3.21 -10.48
CA VAL A 116 -3.14 -3.13 -11.58
C VAL A 116 -3.18 -4.44 -12.37
N THR A 117 -2.02 -5.03 -12.68
CA THR A 117 -1.94 -6.31 -13.37
C THR A 117 -2.55 -7.44 -12.53
N ALA A 118 -2.34 -7.42 -11.20
CA ALA A 118 -2.94 -8.37 -10.26
C ALA A 118 -4.46 -8.22 -10.18
N ALA A 119 -4.99 -7.01 -10.34
CA ALA A 119 -6.44 -6.75 -10.39
C ALA A 119 -7.11 -7.34 -11.64
N ILE A 120 -6.41 -7.33 -12.78
CA ILE A 120 -6.96 -7.83 -14.06
C ILE A 120 -6.83 -9.35 -14.15
N THR A 121 -5.67 -9.87 -13.73
CA THR A 121 -5.27 -11.27 -13.93
C THR A 121 -5.80 -12.18 -12.81
N ARG A 122 -6.35 -13.34 -13.17
CA ARG A 122 -6.79 -14.40 -12.24
C ARG A 122 -5.76 -15.52 -12.05
N ASN A 123 -4.51 -15.30 -12.47
CA ASN A 123 -3.47 -16.32 -12.47
C ASN A 123 -2.88 -16.46 -11.06
N GLU A 124 -3.11 -17.62 -10.44
CA GLU A 124 -2.66 -17.90 -9.09
C GLU A 124 -1.14 -17.75 -8.93
N ARG A 125 -0.37 -18.18 -9.93
CA ARG A 125 1.11 -18.10 -9.91
C ARG A 125 1.59 -16.66 -9.92
N TYR A 126 0.90 -15.80 -10.67
CA TYR A 126 1.21 -14.37 -10.71
C TYR A 126 0.94 -13.73 -9.34
N HIS A 127 -0.21 -14.02 -8.72
CA HIS A 127 -0.53 -13.49 -7.38
C HIS A 127 0.45 -13.98 -6.31
N GLN A 128 0.89 -15.24 -6.37
CA GLN A 128 1.89 -15.79 -5.44
C GLN A 128 3.25 -15.13 -5.62
N PHE A 129 3.77 -15.08 -6.84
CA PHE A 129 5.04 -14.43 -7.14
C PHE A 129 5.01 -12.96 -6.74
N TYR A 130 3.96 -12.24 -7.14
CA TYR A 130 3.83 -10.82 -6.87
C TYR A 130 3.70 -10.53 -5.37
N ALA A 131 3.01 -11.37 -4.60
CA ALA A 131 2.92 -11.20 -3.15
C ALA A 131 4.31 -11.26 -2.47
N ILE A 132 5.16 -12.20 -2.88
CA ILE A 132 6.52 -12.35 -2.35
C ILE A 132 7.40 -11.19 -2.81
N PHE A 133 7.35 -10.86 -4.11
CA PHE A 133 8.07 -9.72 -4.67
C PHE A 133 7.71 -8.41 -3.95
N PHE A 134 6.42 -8.17 -3.74
CA PHE A 134 5.91 -7.00 -3.02
C PHE A 134 6.45 -6.94 -1.58
N LEU A 135 6.45 -8.08 -0.88
CA LEU A 135 6.97 -8.17 0.48
C LEU A 135 8.45 -7.79 0.53
N LEU A 136 9.27 -8.41 -0.32
CA LEU A 136 10.71 -8.16 -0.37
C LEU A 136 11.00 -6.71 -0.71
N GLN A 137 10.33 -6.15 -1.72
CA GLN A 137 10.51 -4.77 -2.13
C GLN A 137 10.10 -3.81 -0.99
N THR A 138 8.99 -4.09 -0.29
CA THR A 138 8.55 -3.27 0.84
C THR A 138 9.56 -3.31 1.98
N ILE A 139 10.13 -4.48 2.29
CA ILE A 139 11.19 -4.61 3.30
C ILE A 139 12.44 -3.80 2.90
N ILE A 140 12.93 -3.94 1.66
CA ILE A 140 14.11 -3.21 1.16
C ILE A 140 13.90 -1.70 1.23
N ILE A 141 12.73 -1.22 0.78
CA ILE A 141 12.38 0.20 0.84
C ILE A 141 12.26 0.67 2.29
N SER A 142 11.64 -0.12 3.16
CA SER A 142 11.54 0.21 4.59
C SER A 142 12.93 0.41 5.19
N PHE A 143 13.86 -0.52 4.97
CA PHE A 143 15.24 -0.35 5.43
C PHE A 143 15.88 0.91 4.87
N THR A 144 15.71 1.19 3.58
CA THR A 144 16.22 2.43 2.98
C THR A 144 15.64 3.67 3.69
N ILE A 145 14.33 3.66 3.97
CA ILE A 145 13.61 4.72 4.71
C ILE A 145 14.04 4.81 6.17
N PHE A 146 14.57 3.75 6.79
CA PHE A 146 15.12 3.84 8.15
C PHE A 146 16.57 4.33 8.15
N TYR A 147 17.41 3.89 7.20
CA TYR A 147 18.82 4.24 7.13
C TYR A 147 19.10 5.64 6.57
N THR A 148 18.33 6.13 5.61
CA THR A 148 18.54 7.47 5.00
C THR A 148 18.05 8.63 5.87
N LEU A 149 17.44 8.30 7.00
CA LEU A 149 16.51 9.15 7.74
C LEU A 149 16.71 9.01 9.26
N SER A 150 17.76 8.27 9.65
CA SER A 150 18.43 8.29 10.95
C SER A 150 19.63 9.24 10.88
#